data_AF-X0TZR2-F1
#
_entry.id   AF-X0TZR2-F1
#
_cell.length_a   1.000
_cell.length_b   1.000
_cell.length_c   1.000
_cell.angle_alpha   90.00
_cell.angle_beta   90.00
_cell.angle_gamma   90.00
#
_symmetry.space_group_name_H-M   'P 1'
#
loop_
_entity.id
_entity.type
_entity.pdbx_description
1 polymer ?
#
loop_
_entity_poly.entity_id
_entity_poly.type
_entity_poly.pdbx_seq_one_letter_code
_entity_poly.pdbx_strand_id
1 'polypeptide(L)'
;MSFDMVPTPATGWYNDGQYLNTMNPDAVAEFIRVTHQAYADRYGEDFGELIPAIFTDEPNNGPEGSKPDKHEYKLVWTGQMPREFVKRRGYDLRSHLPELVFAAADGEFSKVRHDYYRTTTELFVEAFSRQIGQWCGKHKIALTGHMLCEETLASQIRVVGACMPHYEHMQWPGIDILRDQDDELITAKQCS
;
A
#
# COMPACT_ATOMS: atom_id res chain seq x y z
N MET A 1 -13.15 -24.75 5.50
CA MET A 1 -12.33 -23.52 5.61
C MET A 1 -13.24 -22.40 6.04
N SER A 2 -12.90 -21.67 7.10
CA SER A 2 -13.60 -20.45 7.50
C SER A 2 -12.74 -19.24 7.15
N PHE A 3 -13.37 -18.09 6.95
CA PHE A 3 -12.71 -16.82 6.73
C PHE A 3 -13.29 -15.81 7.71
N ASP A 4 -12.41 -15.19 8.49
CA ASP A 4 -12.77 -14.19 9.49
C ASP A 4 -12.01 -12.89 9.20
N MET A 5 -12.72 -11.78 9.20
CA MET A 5 -12.09 -10.47 9.09
C MET A 5 -11.62 -10.03 10.48
N VAL A 6 -10.32 -9.91 10.64
CA VAL A 6 -9.69 -9.50 11.90
C VAL A 6 -9.01 -8.13 11.74
N PRO A 7 -9.26 -7.15 12.62
CA PRO A 7 -8.46 -5.94 12.65
C PRO A 7 -7.00 -6.26 12.92
N THR A 8 -6.08 -5.54 12.27
CA THR A 8 -4.66 -5.60 12.61
C THR A 8 -4.49 -5.25 14.09
N PRO A 9 -3.82 -6.07 14.91
CA PRO A 9 -3.65 -5.76 16.32
C PRO A 9 -2.77 -4.53 16.49
N ALA A 10 -2.90 -3.86 17.63
CA ALA A 10 -1.95 -2.85 18.03
C ALA A 10 -0.56 -3.47 18.24
N THR A 11 0.49 -2.77 17.85
CA THR A 11 1.87 -3.25 18.03
C THR A 11 2.79 -2.12 18.45
N GLY A 12 3.87 -2.44 19.18
CA GLY A 12 4.91 -1.46 19.49
C GLY A 12 5.62 -0.91 18.25
N TRP A 13 5.59 -1.64 17.13
CA TRP A 13 6.09 -1.15 15.84
C TRP A 13 5.26 0.02 15.31
N TYR A 14 3.98 0.10 15.67
CA TYR A 14 3.06 1.16 15.27
C TYR A 14 2.72 2.08 16.45
N ASN A 15 3.69 2.35 17.33
CA ASN A 15 3.53 3.21 18.51
C ASN A 15 2.34 2.81 19.40
N ASP A 16 2.22 1.50 19.67
CA ASP A 16 1.13 0.89 20.43
C ASP A 16 -0.27 1.11 19.82
N GLY A 17 -0.32 1.55 18.57
CA GLY A 17 -1.52 1.72 17.77
C GLY A 17 -1.67 0.64 16.69
N GLN A 18 -2.76 0.73 15.94
CA GLN A 18 -2.97 -0.05 14.71
C GLN A 18 -2.40 0.71 13.52
N TYR A 19 -1.95 -0.03 12.50
CA TYR A 19 -1.52 0.60 11.26
C TYR A 19 -2.69 1.19 10.48
N LEU A 20 -2.42 2.24 9.70
CA LEU A 20 -3.40 2.89 8.83
C LEU A 20 -3.96 1.90 7.80
N ASN A 21 -5.27 1.90 7.60
CA ASN A 21 -5.86 1.23 6.44
C ASN A 21 -5.64 2.08 5.18
N THR A 22 -4.51 1.84 4.51
CA THR A 22 -4.08 2.57 3.32
C THR A 22 -4.93 2.28 2.07
N MET A 23 -5.82 1.29 2.13
CA MET A 23 -6.81 0.98 1.07
C MET A 23 -8.18 1.63 1.31
N ASN A 24 -8.37 2.35 2.43
CA ASN A 24 -9.63 3.03 2.73
C ASN A 24 -9.45 4.56 2.56
N PRO A 25 -10.12 5.18 1.56
CA PRO A 25 -9.96 6.61 1.29
C PRO A 25 -10.37 7.49 2.47
N ASP A 26 -11.37 7.11 3.26
CA ASP A 26 -11.83 7.90 4.41
C ASP A 26 -10.80 7.86 5.55
N ALA A 27 -10.17 6.70 5.76
CA ALA A 27 -9.10 6.55 6.76
C ALA A 27 -7.86 7.37 6.36
N VAL A 28 -7.49 7.37 5.07
CA VAL A 28 -6.38 8.20 4.59
C VAL A 28 -6.73 9.69 4.65
N ALA A 29 -7.96 10.09 4.32
CA ALA A 29 -8.39 11.48 4.43
C ALA A 29 -8.27 11.99 5.88
N GLU A 30 -8.68 11.17 6.85
CA GLU A 30 -8.52 11.48 8.26
C GLU A 30 -7.04 11.52 8.67
N PHE A 31 -6.22 10.58 8.17
CA PHE A 31 -4.77 10.60 8.39
C PHE A 31 -4.14 11.91 7.89
N ILE A 32 -4.46 12.35 6.66
CA ILE A 32 -4.02 13.64 6.10
C ILE A 32 -4.47 14.80 7.00
N ARG A 33 -5.73 14.79 7.46
CA ARG A 33 -6.27 15.84 8.33
C ARG A 33 -5.54 15.95 9.66
N VAL A 34 -5.21 14.84 10.31
CA VAL A 34 -4.55 14.87 11.63
C VAL A 34 -3.03 15.00 11.57
N THR A 35 -2.42 14.78 10.40
CA THR A 35 -0.97 14.89 10.21
C THR A 35 -0.60 16.06 9.30
N HIS A 36 -0.71 15.87 7.98
CA HIS A 36 -0.28 16.80 6.95
C HIS A 36 -0.94 18.17 7.11
N GLN A 37 -2.26 18.21 7.34
CA GLN A 37 -2.98 19.45 7.54
C GLN A 37 -2.58 20.14 8.85
N ALA A 38 -2.31 19.40 9.93
CA ALA A 38 -1.83 20.00 11.17
C ALA A 38 -0.46 20.69 11.01
N TYR A 39 0.42 20.15 10.15
CA TYR A 39 1.66 20.83 9.78
C TYR A 39 1.41 22.05 8.89
N ALA A 40 0.52 21.95 7.90
CA ALA A 40 0.17 23.08 7.04
C ALA A 40 -0.48 24.24 7.81
N ASP A 41 -1.35 23.95 8.78
CA ASP A 41 -2.00 24.98 9.59
C ASP A 41 -1.01 25.76 10.45
N ARG A 42 0.11 25.13 10.83
CA ARG A 42 1.14 25.73 11.70
C ARG A 42 2.31 26.35 10.92
N TYR A 43 2.70 25.73 9.81
CA TYR A 43 3.93 26.04 9.07
C TYR A 43 3.69 26.23 7.58
N GLY A 44 2.43 26.41 7.15
CA GLY A 44 2.08 26.53 5.73
C GLY A 44 2.68 27.76 5.04
N GLU A 45 3.05 28.80 5.79
CA GLU A 45 3.79 29.96 5.26
C GLU A 45 5.22 29.58 4.82
N ASP A 46 5.79 28.51 5.39
CA ASP A 46 7.14 28.01 5.08
C ASP A 46 7.13 26.97 3.94
N PHE A 47 5.96 26.58 3.43
CA PHE A 47 5.84 25.59 2.37
C PHE A 47 6.37 26.10 1.02
N GLY A 48 7.05 25.21 0.29
CA GLY A 48 7.61 25.46 -1.04
C GLY A 48 9.12 25.57 -1.02
N GLU A 49 9.68 26.65 -0.46
CA GLU A 49 11.14 26.84 -0.39
C GLU A 49 11.75 26.19 0.85
N LEU A 50 11.30 26.58 2.06
CA LEU A 50 11.87 26.08 3.31
C LEU A 50 11.43 24.65 3.61
N ILE A 51 10.14 24.35 3.42
CA ILE A 51 9.58 23.01 3.53
C ILE A 51 9.11 22.59 2.14
N PRO A 52 9.97 21.96 1.32
CA PRO A 52 9.63 21.68 -0.07
C PRO A 52 8.85 20.38 -0.26
N ALA A 53 8.83 19.49 0.73
CA ALA A 53 8.24 18.17 0.59
C ALA A 53 7.77 17.56 1.92
N ILE A 54 6.89 16.57 1.81
CA ILE A 54 6.61 15.60 2.88
C ILE A 54 7.16 14.23 2.45
N PHE A 55 7.79 13.55 3.40
CA PHE A 55 8.38 12.23 3.24
C PHE A 55 7.45 11.14 3.78
N THR A 56 7.23 10.07 3.02
CA THR A 56 6.59 8.84 3.49
C THR A 56 7.62 7.71 3.61
N ASP A 57 7.64 7.06 4.76
CA ASP A 57 8.51 5.93 5.07
C ASP A 57 7.70 4.63 4.93
N GLU A 58 8.11 3.77 4.00
CA GLU A 58 7.59 2.39 3.83
C GLU A 58 6.05 2.21 3.95
N PRO A 59 5.21 3.00 3.24
CA PRO A 59 3.78 2.79 3.28
C PRO A 59 3.42 1.43 2.68
N ASN A 60 2.52 0.70 3.33
CA ASN A 60 2.11 -0.64 2.91
C ASN A 60 0.61 -0.89 3.10
N ASN A 61 0.09 -1.97 2.53
CA ASN A 61 -1.31 -2.38 2.63
C ASN A 61 -1.59 -3.35 3.80
N GLY A 62 -0.58 -3.63 4.63
CA GLY A 62 -0.64 -4.51 5.79
C GLY A 62 0.09 -5.84 5.60
N PRO A 63 0.22 -6.65 6.66
CA PRO A 63 0.99 -7.89 6.61
C PRO A 63 0.18 -9.03 5.94
N GLU A 64 0.59 -9.46 4.75
CA GLU A 64 0.27 -10.79 4.24
C GLU A 64 1.18 -11.85 4.90
N GLY A 65 0.61 -12.98 5.30
CA GLY A 65 1.40 -14.03 5.96
C GLY A 65 0.75 -15.39 5.98
N SER A 66 1.57 -16.43 6.06
CA SER A 66 1.15 -17.82 6.18
C SER A 66 1.86 -18.49 7.34
N LYS A 67 1.14 -19.27 8.14
CA LYS A 67 1.68 -20.23 9.11
C LYS A 67 1.18 -21.63 8.72
N PRO A 68 1.85 -22.30 7.77
CA PRO A 68 1.38 -23.58 7.24
C PRO A 68 1.27 -24.67 8.32
N ASP A 69 2.17 -24.65 9.31
CA ASP A 69 2.15 -25.52 10.48
C ASP A 69 0.84 -25.41 11.30
N LYS A 70 0.25 -24.21 11.32
CA LYS A 70 -1.02 -23.91 12.02
C LYS A 70 -2.22 -23.85 11.09
N HIS A 71 -2.02 -24.08 9.79
CA HIS A 71 -3.05 -23.90 8.75
C HIS A 71 -3.70 -22.50 8.78
N GLU A 72 -2.95 -21.48 9.17
CA GLU A 72 -3.41 -20.08 9.23
C GLU A 72 -2.84 -19.28 8.07
N TYR A 73 -3.70 -18.56 7.35
CA TYR A 73 -3.31 -17.67 6.25
C TYR A 73 -3.97 -16.31 6.46
N LYS A 74 -3.19 -15.26 6.24
CA LYS A 74 -3.60 -13.86 6.38
C LYS A 74 -3.51 -13.20 5.02
N LEU A 75 -4.64 -12.67 4.59
CA LEU A 75 -4.79 -11.89 3.37
C LEU A 75 -5.10 -10.45 3.78
N VAL A 76 -4.52 -9.49 3.06
CA VAL A 76 -4.83 -8.07 3.24
C VAL A 76 -6.25 -7.76 2.78
N TRP A 77 -7.00 -7.05 3.61
CA TRP A 77 -8.42 -6.83 3.38
C TRP A 77 -8.86 -5.45 3.87
N THR A 78 -9.82 -4.87 3.18
CA THR A 78 -10.54 -3.67 3.62
C THR A 78 -12.03 -3.92 3.51
N GLY A 79 -12.85 -3.27 4.35
CA GLY A 79 -14.30 -3.46 4.35
C GLY A 79 -14.95 -3.16 2.99
N GLN A 80 -14.31 -2.35 2.15
CA GLN A 80 -14.78 -2.00 0.81
C GLN A 80 -14.43 -3.05 -0.26
N MET A 81 -13.57 -4.02 0.05
CA MET A 81 -13.02 -4.99 -0.91
C MET A 81 -14.11 -5.74 -1.70
N PRO A 82 -15.17 -6.34 -1.09
CA PRO A 82 -16.20 -7.04 -1.87
C PRO A 82 -16.87 -6.15 -2.92
N ARG A 83 -17.24 -4.92 -2.54
CA ARG A 83 -17.95 -3.97 -3.40
C ARG A 83 -17.05 -3.51 -4.54
N GLU A 84 -15.82 -3.07 -4.21
CA GLU A 84 -14.89 -2.55 -5.21
C GLU A 84 -14.39 -3.65 -6.15
N PHE A 85 -14.22 -4.87 -5.65
CA PHE A 85 -13.83 -6.00 -6.48
C PHE A 85 -14.91 -6.34 -7.51
N VAL A 86 -16.18 -6.47 -7.11
CA VAL A 86 -17.30 -6.72 -8.05
C VAL A 86 -17.36 -5.61 -9.10
N LYS A 87 -17.26 -4.35 -8.68
CA LYS A 87 -17.30 -3.18 -9.56
C LYS A 87 -16.18 -3.21 -10.62
N ARG A 88 -14.96 -3.64 -10.25
CA ARG A 88 -13.77 -3.59 -11.11
C ARG A 88 -13.55 -4.87 -11.93
N ARG A 89 -13.99 -6.02 -11.41
CA ARG A 89 -13.67 -7.36 -11.97
C ARG A 89 -14.89 -8.10 -12.52
N GLY A 90 -16.10 -7.71 -12.11
CA GLY A 90 -17.36 -8.27 -12.61
C GLY A 90 -17.81 -9.57 -11.95
N TYR A 91 -17.20 -9.99 -10.84
CA TYR A 91 -17.60 -11.19 -10.08
C TYR A 91 -17.30 -11.04 -8.58
N ASP A 92 -17.90 -11.90 -7.75
CA ASP A 92 -17.77 -11.83 -6.29
C ASP A 92 -16.54 -12.60 -5.80
N LEU A 93 -15.53 -11.89 -5.31
CA LEU A 93 -14.31 -12.47 -4.75
C LEU A 93 -14.59 -13.46 -3.61
N ARG A 94 -15.67 -13.28 -2.85
CA ARG A 94 -15.97 -14.09 -1.66
C ARG A 94 -16.23 -15.55 -2.01
N SER A 95 -16.74 -15.81 -3.21
CA SER A 95 -16.94 -17.16 -3.74
C SER A 95 -15.64 -17.87 -4.11
N HIS A 96 -14.52 -17.13 -4.18
CA HIS A 96 -13.22 -17.60 -4.65
C HIS A 96 -12.10 -17.44 -3.62
N LEU A 97 -12.41 -17.13 -2.34
CA LEU A 97 -11.38 -16.94 -1.30
C LEU A 97 -10.42 -18.13 -1.14
N PRO A 98 -10.84 -19.41 -1.26
CA PRO A 98 -9.91 -20.53 -1.20
C PRO A 98 -8.81 -20.47 -2.27
N GLU A 99 -9.11 -19.92 -3.46
CA GLU A 99 -8.15 -19.80 -4.56
C GLU A 99 -7.03 -18.79 -4.26
N LEU A 100 -7.25 -17.87 -3.32
CA LEU A 100 -6.22 -16.93 -2.86
C LEU A 100 -5.16 -17.62 -2.00
N VAL A 101 -5.52 -18.73 -1.35
CA VAL A 101 -4.64 -19.47 -0.43
C VAL A 101 -4.04 -20.69 -1.12
N PHE A 102 -4.85 -21.51 -1.78
CA PHE A 102 -4.40 -22.72 -2.45
C PHE A 102 -4.07 -22.44 -3.91
N ALA A 103 -2.88 -22.86 -4.34
CA ALA A 103 -2.48 -22.71 -5.74
C ALA A 103 -3.38 -23.56 -6.64
N ALA A 104 -3.58 -23.11 -7.89
CA ALA A 104 -4.10 -23.99 -8.91
C ALA A 104 -3.17 -25.20 -9.07
N ALA A 105 -3.72 -26.35 -9.48
CA ALA A 105 -2.89 -27.52 -9.80
C ALA A 105 -1.82 -27.14 -10.83
N ASP A 106 -0.63 -27.71 -10.68
CA ASP A 106 0.48 -27.63 -11.64
C ASP A 106 1.04 -26.22 -11.94
N GLY A 107 0.77 -25.23 -11.08
CA GLY A 107 1.36 -23.87 -11.22
C GLY A 107 0.67 -23.00 -12.28
N GLU A 108 -0.54 -23.38 -12.68
CA GLU A 108 -1.36 -22.62 -13.62
C GLU A 108 -1.68 -21.19 -13.15
N PHE A 109 -1.84 -20.29 -14.11
CA PHE A 109 -2.20 -18.90 -13.86
C PHE A 109 -3.56 -18.82 -13.13
N SER A 110 -3.58 -18.17 -11.97
CA SER A 110 -4.82 -17.86 -11.24
C SER A 110 -5.28 -16.45 -11.54
N LYS A 111 -6.31 -16.33 -12.39
CA LYS A 111 -6.98 -15.05 -12.65
C LYS A 111 -7.50 -14.41 -11.36
N VAL A 112 -8.02 -15.21 -10.43
CA VAL A 112 -8.56 -14.70 -9.16
C VAL A 112 -7.47 -14.05 -8.31
N ARG A 113 -6.29 -14.68 -8.16
CA ARG A 113 -5.17 -14.08 -7.44
C ARG A 113 -4.67 -12.80 -8.10
N HIS A 114 -4.50 -12.82 -9.42
CA HIS A 114 -4.09 -11.64 -10.18
C HIS A 114 -5.06 -10.48 -9.95
N ASP A 115 -6.37 -10.74 -10.08
CA ASP A 115 -7.39 -9.71 -9.90
C ASP A 115 -7.49 -9.20 -8.45
N TYR A 116 -7.20 -10.06 -7.47
CA TYR A 116 -7.10 -9.68 -6.07
C TYR A 116 -5.95 -8.71 -5.83
N TYR A 117 -4.72 -9.08 -6.21
CA TYR A 117 -3.56 -8.18 -6.03
C TYR A 117 -3.69 -6.90 -6.86
N ARG A 118 -4.30 -6.98 -8.04
CA ARG A 118 -4.58 -5.78 -8.85
C ARG A 118 -5.59 -4.87 -8.15
N THR A 119 -6.64 -5.42 -7.54
CA THR A 119 -7.63 -4.63 -6.80
C THR A 119 -7.04 -4.03 -5.53
N THR A 120 -6.23 -4.77 -4.76
CA THR A 120 -5.54 -4.23 -3.57
C THR A 120 -4.60 -3.08 -3.94
N THR A 121 -3.81 -3.25 -5.01
CA THR A 121 -2.91 -2.20 -5.53
C THR A 121 -3.70 -0.96 -5.93
N GLU A 122 -4.75 -1.10 -6.74
CA GLU A 122 -5.54 0.05 -7.20
C GLU A 122 -6.19 0.80 -6.03
N LEU A 123 -6.74 0.08 -5.04
CA LEU A 123 -7.30 0.72 -3.85
C LEU A 123 -6.24 1.48 -3.04
N PHE A 124 -5.05 0.90 -2.89
CA PHE A 124 -3.96 1.53 -2.17
C PHE A 124 -3.43 2.78 -2.89
N VAL A 125 -3.16 2.69 -4.20
CA VAL A 125 -2.75 3.83 -5.03
C VAL A 125 -3.78 4.97 -4.97
N GLU A 126 -5.06 4.64 -5.12
CA GLU A 126 -6.14 5.63 -5.16
C GLU A 126 -6.41 6.29 -3.81
N ALA A 127 -6.34 5.53 -2.72
CA ALA A 127 -6.63 6.01 -1.38
C ALA A 127 -5.42 6.71 -0.75
N PHE A 128 -4.21 6.17 -0.90
CA PHE A 128 -3.00 6.70 -0.27
C PHE A 128 -2.23 7.65 -1.18
N SER A 129 -1.53 7.10 -2.17
CA SER A 129 -0.57 7.88 -2.99
C SER A 129 -1.25 9.02 -3.72
N ARG A 130 -2.41 8.78 -4.36
CA ARG A 130 -3.14 9.80 -5.10
C ARG A 130 -3.65 10.92 -4.19
N GLN A 131 -4.24 10.58 -3.04
CA GLN A 131 -4.80 11.61 -2.15
C GLN A 131 -3.69 12.49 -1.56
N ILE A 132 -2.61 11.88 -1.07
CA ILE A 132 -1.47 12.64 -0.51
C ILE A 132 -0.79 13.44 -1.61
N GLY A 133 -0.50 12.83 -2.77
CA GLY A 133 0.11 13.53 -3.91
C GLY A 133 -0.70 14.73 -4.40
N GLN A 134 -2.04 14.59 -4.47
CA GLN A 134 -2.93 15.71 -4.79
C GLN A 134 -2.96 16.78 -3.69
N TRP A 135 -2.91 16.37 -2.42
CA TRP A 135 -2.83 17.30 -1.30
C TRP A 135 -1.53 18.09 -1.33
N CYS A 136 -0.38 17.44 -1.53
CA CYS A 136 0.93 18.06 -1.67
C CYS A 136 0.95 19.06 -2.85
N GLY A 137 0.44 18.65 -4.01
CA GLY A 137 0.33 19.52 -5.19
C GLY A 137 -0.49 20.80 -4.94
N LYS A 138 -1.61 20.70 -4.21
CA LYS A 138 -2.41 21.88 -3.81
C LYS A 138 -1.66 22.81 -2.86
N HIS A 139 -0.78 22.26 -2.03
CA HIS A 139 0.05 22.98 -1.06
C HIS A 139 1.41 23.40 -1.62
N LYS A 140 1.67 23.19 -2.92
CA LYS A 140 2.91 23.55 -3.62
C LYS A 140 4.17 22.92 -3.00
N ILE A 141 4.02 21.72 -2.46
CA ILE A 141 5.13 20.89 -1.98
C ILE A 141 5.11 19.53 -2.68
N ALA A 142 6.22 18.82 -2.65
CA ALA A 142 6.33 17.48 -3.20
C ALA A 142 5.88 16.41 -2.18
N LEU A 143 5.26 15.34 -2.66
CA LEU A 143 5.31 14.05 -2.01
C LEU A 143 6.60 13.35 -2.42
N THR A 144 7.38 12.91 -1.43
CA THR A 144 8.59 12.09 -1.60
C THR A 144 8.60 10.95 -0.56
N GLY A 145 9.58 10.06 -0.65
CA GLY A 145 9.63 8.83 0.14
C GLY A 145 9.93 7.62 -0.73
N HIS A 146 9.75 6.44 -0.16
CA HIS A 146 9.93 5.16 -0.84
C HIS A 146 8.87 4.16 -0.38
N MET A 147 8.70 3.07 -1.12
CA MET A 147 7.71 2.02 -0.83
C MET A 147 8.33 0.90 0.02
N LEU A 148 7.51 0.11 0.73
CA LEU A 148 8.00 -1.02 1.52
C LEU A 148 8.41 -2.22 0.64
N CYS A 149 9.49 -2.90 1.03
CA CYS A 149 10.01 -4.14 0.44
C CYS A 149 10.30 -4.05 -1.07
N GLU A 150 10.98 -2.98 -1.50
CA GLU A 150 11.26 -2.68 -2.90
C GLU A 150 12.25 -3.64 -3.58
N GLU A 151 13.00 -4.45 -2.82
CA GLU A 151 14.15 -5.24 -3.29
C GLU A 151 13.84 -6.18 -4.45
N THR A 152 12.63 -6.76 -4.49
CA THR A 152 12.20 -7.68 -5.55
C THR A 152 10.73 -7.48 -5.90
N LEU A 153 10.33 -7.84 -7.13
CA LEU A 153 8.90 -7.83 -7.50
C LEU A 153 8.06 -8.73 -6.58
N ALA A 154 8.63 -9.86 -6.14
CA ALA A 154 7.93 -10.81 -5.28
C ALA A 154 7.69 -10.27 -3.87
N SER A 155 8.66 -9.57 -3.29
CA SER A 155 8.54 -8.95 -1.98
C SER A 155 7.52 -7.80 -2.00
N GLN A 156 7.57 -6.95 -3.02
CA GLN A 156 6.64 -5.83 -3.22
C GLN A 156 5.17 -6.29 -3.32
N ILE A 157 4.89 -7.35 -4.10
CA ILE A 157 3.51 -7.82 -4.31
C ILE A 157 2.78 -8.10 -2.99
N ARG A 158 3.50 -8.55 -1.97
CA ARG A 158 2.95 -8.91 -0.65
C ARG A 158 2.49 -7.71 0.18
N VAL A 159 3.05 -6.53 -0.04
CA VAL A 159 2.89 -5.37 0.86
C VAL A 159 2.47 -4.09 0.16
N VAL A 160 2.76 -3.94 -1.13
CA VAL A 160 2.40 -2.75 -1.92
C VAL A 160 1.73 -3.13 -3.24
N GLY A 161 1.84 -4.38 -3.67
CA GLY A 161 1.33 -4.81 -4.98
C GLY A 161 2.32 -4.42 -6.08
N ALA A 162 1.90 -3.59 -7.03
CA ALA A 162 2.82 -3.00 -8.02
C ALA A 162 3.29 -1.63 -7.55
N CYS A 163 4.61 -1.42 -7.45
CA CYS A 163 5.19 -0.18 -6.95
C CYS A 163 5.01 1.02 -7.89
N MET A 164 5.30 0.87 -9.19
CA MET A 164 5.32 1.98 -10.16
C MET A 164 4.03 2.85 -10.21
N PRO A 165 2.80 2.29 -10.14
CA PRO A 165 1.58 3.10 -10.04
C PRO A 165 1.55 4.08 -8.86
N HIS A 166 2.28 3.82 -7.78
CA HIS A 166 2.38 4.77 -6.66
C HIS A 166 3.23 5.99 -7.04
N TYR A 167 4.32 5.80 -7.80
CA TYR A 167 5.22 6.87 -8.20
C TYR A 167 4.56 7.90 -9.14
N GLU A 168 3.49 7.53 -9.88
CA GLU A 168 2.70 8.48 -10.68
C GLU A 168 2.11 9.64 -9.84
N HIS A 169 2.02 9.45 -8.52
CA HIS A 169 1.49 10.45 -7.58
C HIS A 169 2.55 11.06 -6.67
N MET A 170 3.82 10.67 -6.82
CA MET A 170 4.94 11.29 -6.12
C MET A 170 5.60 12.32 -7.03
N GLN A 171 5.68 13.57 -6.57
CA GLN A 171 6.38 14.60 -7.34
C GLN A 171 7.89 14.33 -7.36
N TRP A 172 8.43 13.80 -6.25
CA TRP A 172 9.82 13.38 -6.12
C TRP A 172 9.86 11.91 -5.66
N PRO A 173 9.68 10.95 -6.59
CA PRO A 173 9.75 9.55 -6.22
C PRO A 173 11.16 9.21 -5.72
N GLY A 174 11.23 8.35 -4.71
CA GLY A 174 12.47 7.91 -4.08
C GLY A 174 12.47 6.42 -3.84
N ILE A 175 13.64 5.93 -3.47
CA ILE A 175 13.93 4.53 -3.15
C ILE A 175 14.78 4.47 -1.89
N ASP A 176 14.72 3.36 -1.18
CA ASP A 176 15.66 3.05 -0.11
C ASP A 176 16.61 1.92 -0.52
N ILE A 177 17.91 2.20 -0.55
CA ILE A 177 18.97 1.22 -0.78
C ILE A 177 19.86 1.21 0.45
N LEU A 178 19.74 0.14 1.23
CA LEU A 178 20.53 -0.02 2.44
C LEU A 178 21.94 -0.51 2.10
N ARG A 179 22.94 0.15 2.68
CA ARG A 179 24.37 -0.14 2.53
C ARG A 179 24.91 0.21 1.13
N ASP A 180 26.22 0.08 0.99
CA ASP A 180 26.92 0.20 -0.29
C ASP A 180 26.77 -1.11 -1.08
N GLN A 181 25.66 -1.24 -1.82
CA GLN A 181 25.32 -2.42 -2.61
C GLN A 181 24.77 -2.06 -4.00
N ASP A 182 24.87 -2.98 -4.95
CA ASP A 182 24.49 -2.82 -6.35
C ASP A 182 23.57 -3.95 -6.87
N ASP A 183 22.98 -4.75 -5.98
CA ASP A 183 22.13 -5.90 -6.30
C ASP A 183 20.64 -5.53 -6.51
N GLU A 184 20.17 -4.44 -5.91
CA GLU A 184 18.78 -3.95 -6.03
C GLU A 184 18.55 -3.04 -7.27
N LEU A 185 19.08 -3.45 -8.43
CA LEU A 185 18.97 -2.67 -9.67
C LEU A 185 17.52 -2.46 -10.13
N ILE A 186 16.63 -3.39 -9.79
CA ILE A 186 15.20 -3.29 -10.15
C ILE A 186 14.52 -2.14 -9.40
N THR A 187 14.92 -1.90 -8.14
CA THR A 187 14.46 -0.78 -7.31
C THR A 187 14.85 0.55 -7.94
N ALA A 188 16.09 0.69 -8.41
CA ALA A 188 16.50 1.87 -9.16
C ALA A 188 15.73 2.02 -10.49
N LYS A 189 15.46 0.91 -11.17
CA LYS A 189 14.80 0.93 -12.50
C LYS A 189 13.31 1.29 -12.44
N GLN A 190 12.61 0.94 -11.38
CA GLN A 190 11.19 1.27 -11.23
C GLN A 190 10.94 2.75 -10.90
N CYS A 191 11.95 3.44 -10.37
CA CYS A 191 11.88 4.84 -9.93
C CYS A 191 12.49 5.83 -10.95
N SER A 192 12.89 5.35 -12.15
CA SER A 192 13.54 6.13 -13.22
C SER A 192 12.62 6.38 -14.42
#